data_AF-A0A0G0DFA9-F1
#
_entry.id   AF-A0A0G0DFA9-F1
#
_cell.length_a   1.000
_cell.length_b   1.000
_cell.length_c   1.000
_cell.angle_alpha   90.00
_cell.angle_beta   90.00
_cell.angle_gamma   90.00
#
_symmetry.space_group_name_H-M   'P 1'
#
loop_
_entity.id
_entity.type
_entity.pdbx_description
1 polymer ?
#
loop_
_entity_poly.entity_id
_entity_poly.type
_entity_poly.pdbx_seq_one_letter_code
_entity_poly.pdbx_strand_id
1 'polypeptide(L)'
;MNLFKKTALVGLLLSSTSLIHALSELDENLLFAAARGDVQEVRASLTKKANVKAKGYENYTALLRATRNDRTECALILIEAESDVNAQTKNMTDTSAARIGIYTVYGEYAPLHFAAMNGNARLINALIKKDANVNVQDANGNTPLHYAAQKGYVNCINKLLNAGAKINIKNNNKNTALMEAAKAGQPDSIEAFLTLWKDNKIQLSEKELKAAFALATPECKTVFARYGITNIKNPKGIPLQKEIPLQRIRHYNLDEENPKTK
;
A
#
# COMPACT_ATOMS: atom_id res chain seq x y z
N MET A 1 13.89 -5.87 -42.78
CA MET A 1 12.56 -5.21 -42.91
C MET A 1 11.47 -6.07 -42.25
N ASN A 2 11.45 -6.22 -40.91
CA ASN A 2 10.31 -6.78 -40.14
C ASN A 2 10.62 -6.86 -38.62
N LEU A 3 10.78 -5.70 -37.98
CA LEU A 3 10.63 -5.58 -36.51
C LEU A 3 9.84 -4.31 -36.15
N PHE A 4 10.06 -3.22 -36.89
CA PHE A 4 9.26 -1.99 -36.81
C PHE A 4 7.81 -2.10 -37.31
N LYS A 5 7.46 -3.10 -38.13
CA LYS A 5 6.06 -3.34 -38.54
C LYS A 5 5.25 -4.12 -37.48
N LYS A 6 5.90 -4.89 -36.60
CA LYS A 6 5.19 -5.64 -35.54
C LYS A 6 4.76 -4.74 -34.38
N THR A 7 5.52 -3.71 -34.05
CA THR A 7 5.13 -2.71 -33.05
C THR A 7 3.95 -1.86 -33.52
N ALA A 8 3.93 -1.48 -34.81
CA ALA A 8 2.79 -0.80 -35.42
C ALA A 8 1.53 -1.68 -35.49
N LEU A 9 1.66 -2.98 -35.76
CA LEU A 9 0.53 -3.92 -35.82
C LEU A 9 -0.07 -4.22 -34.44
N VAL A 10 0.76 -4.27 -33.38
CA VAL A 10 0.28 -4.37 -31.98
C VAL A 10 -0.43 -3.08 -31.55
N GLY A 11 0.01 -1.91 -32.03
CA GLY A 11 -0.72 -0.65 -31.88
C GLY A 11 -2.06 -0.64 -32.62
N LEU A 12 -2.13 -1.22 -33.83
CA LEU A 12 -3.36 -1.30 -34.62
C LEU A 12 -4.38 -2.29 -34.06
N LEU A 13 -3.97 -3.42 -33.48
CA LEU A 13 -4.89 -4.41 -32.88
C LEU A 13 -5.53 -3.94 -31.57
N LEU A 14 -4.95 -2.93 -30.89
CA LEU A 14 -5.56 -2.27 -29.73
C LEU A 14 -6.42 -1.06 -30.10
N SER A 15 -6.40 -0.63 -31.38
CA SER A 15 -7.18 0.51 -31.86
C SER A 15 -8.64 0.18 -32.23
N SER A 16 -8.99 -1.11 -32.30
CA SER A 16 -10.35 -1.55 -32.61
C SER A 16 -11.04 -2.17 -31.40
N THR A 17 -11.30 -1.36 -30.36
CA THR A 17 -12.59 -1.36 -29.65
C THR A 17 -12.64 -0.21 -28.63
N SER A 18 -13.57 0.70 -28.88
CA SER A 18 -13.95 1.91 -28.12
C SER A 18 -13.08 3.15 -28.33
N LEU A 19 -13.64 4.09 -29.11
CA LEU A 19 -13.26 5.49 -29.12
C LEU A 19 -13.25 6.04 -27.67
N ILE A 20 -12.08 6.41 -27.17
CA ILE A 20 -11.94 7.32 -26.02
C ILE A 20 -10.86 8.31 -26.44
N HIS A 21 -11.25 9.56 -26.72
CA HIS A 21 -10.40 10.71 -27.08
C HIS A 21 -8.97 10.35 -27.52
N ALA A 22 -8.72 10.25 -28.83
CA ALA A 22 -7.40 9.93 -29.37
C ALA A 22 -6.32 10.80 -28.69
N LEU A 23 -5.53 10.18 -27.82
CA LEU A 23 -4.43 10.85 -27.16
C LEU A 23 -3.46 11.34 -28.23
N SER A 24 -2.83 12.49 -27.99
CA SER A 24 -1.73 12.87 -28.87
C SER A 24 -0.60 11.85 -28.71
N GLU A 25 0.17 11.61 -29.77
CA GLU A 25 1.38 10.76 -29.72
C GLU A 25 2.31 11.20 -28.57
N LEU A 26 2.36 12.50 -28.31
CA LEU A 26 3.13 13.09 -27.23
C LEU A 26 2.63 12.68 -25.83
N ASP A 27 1.32 12.64 -25.63
CA ASP A 27 0.72 12.19 -24.36
C ASP A 27 0.89 10.69 -24.16
N GLU A 28 0.74 9.90 -25.23
CA GLU A 28 1.01 8.45 -25.19
C GLU A 28 2.47 8.17 -24.82
N ASN A 29 3.42 8.87 -25.43
CA ASN A 29 4.83 8.74 -25.11
C ASN A 29 5.11 9.07 -23.64
N LEU A 30 4.52 10.14 -23.09
CA LEU A 30 4.64 10.45 -21.66
C LEU A 30 4.11 9.30 -20.79
N LEU A 31 2.94 8.74 -21.11
CA LEU A 31 2.33 7.62 -20.38
C LEU A 31 3.21 6.37 -20.42
N PHE A 32 3.82 6.04 -21.56
CA PHE A 32 4.69 4.86 -21.70
C PHE A 32 6.06 5.06 -21.05
N ALA A 33 6.67 6.24 -21.21
CA ALA A 33 7.93 6.59 -20.58
C ALA A 33 7.83 6.51 -19.05
N ALA A 34 6.75 7.07 -18.48
CA ALA A 34 6.47 7.00 -17.05
C ALA A 34 6.32 5.55 -16.53
N ALA A 35 5.67 4.68 -17.29
CA ALA A 35 5.52 3.26 -16.94
C ALA A 35 6.87 2.49 -16.96
N ARG A 36 7.71 2.78 -17.96
CA ARG A 36 9.05 2.18 -18.11
C ARG A 36 10.05 2.72 -17.09
N GLY A 37 9.84 3.92 -16.57
CA GLY A 37 10.79 4.62 -15.72
C GLY A 37 11.84 5.40 -16.51
N ASP A 38 11.54 5.76 -17.76
CA ASP A 38 12.44 6.51 -18.63
C ASP A 38 12.40 8.01 -18.27
N VAL A 39 13.29 8.40 -17.35
CA VAL A 39 13.37 9.77 -16.84
C VAL A 39 13.64 10.79 -17.95
N GLN A 40 14.47 10.44 -18.93
CA GLN A 40 14.85 11.36 -19.99
C GLN A 40 13.68 11.62 -20.93
N GLU A 41 12.95 10.58 -21.30
CA GLU A 41 11.78 10.70 -22.17
C GLU A 41 10.60 11.37 -21.47
N VAL A 42 10.41 11.14 -20.15
CA VAL A 42 9.44 11.90 -19.35
C VAL A 42 9.77 13.40 -19.40
N ARG A 43 11.02 13.78 -19.16
CA ARG A 43 11.45 15.19 -19.21
C ARG A 43 11.28 15.78 -20.61
N ALA A 44 11.71 15.06 -21.63
CA ALA A 44 11.60 15.50 -23.02
C ALA A 44 10.13 15.73 -23.41
N SER A 45 9.23 14.85 -22.99
CA SER A 45 7.79 14.97 -23.24
C SER A 45 7.19 16.18 -22.54
N LEU A 46 7.55 16.41 -21.27
CA LEU A 46 7.09 17.59 -20.51
C LEU A 46 7.63 18.91 -21.10
N THR A 47 8.88 18.96 -21.54
CA THR A 47 9.45 20.13 -22.25
C THR A 47 8.67 20.44 -23.53
N LYS A 48 8.20 19.41 -24.24
CA LYS A 48 7.34 19.54 -25.42
C LYS A 48 5.88 19.85 -25.08
N LYS A 49 5.56 20.11 -23.81
CA LYS A 49 4.22 20.42 -23.29
C LYS A 49 3.21 19.28 -23.44
N ALA A 50 3.66 18.03 -23.26
CA ALA A 50 2.75 16.90 -23.07
C ALA A 50 1.73 17.20 -21.96
N ASN A 51 0.48 16.81 -22.16
CA ASN A 51 -0.56 16.94 -21.14
C ASN A 51 -0.30 15.94 -20.01
N VAL A 52 0.27 16.42 -18.91
CA VAL A 52 0.59 15.62 -17.72
C VAL A 52 -0.64 14.95 -17.08
N LYS A 53 -1.84 15.49 -17.33
CA LYS A 53 -3.13 14.98 -16.82
C LYS A 53 -3.84 14.07 -17.84
N ALA A 54 -3.22 13.78 -18.97
CA ALA A 54 -3.75 12.86 -19.97
C ALA A 54 -4.04 11.49 -19.34
N LYS A 55 -5.15 10.90 -19.77
CA LYS A 55 -5.64 9.61 -19.29
C LYS A 55 -5.58 8.61 -20.45
N GLY A 56 -4.78 7.56 -20.27
CA GLY A 56 -4.79 6.41 -21.16
C GLY A 56 -5.93 5.44 -20.84
N TYR A 57 -5.78 4.22 -21.33
CA TYR A 57 -6.64 3.10 -20.99
C TYR A 57 -6.86 2.99 -19.47
N GLU A 58 -8.10 2.69 -19.05
CA GLU A 58 -8.51 2.56 -17.64
C GLU A 58 -8.24 3.79 -16.75
N ASN A 59 -8.21 5.00 -17.32
CA ASN A 59 -7.90 6.26 -16.63
C ASN A 59 -6.47 6.32 -16.05
N TYR A 60 -5.54 5.51 -16.55
CA TYR A 60 -4.15 5.62 -16.12
C TYR A 60 -3.52 6.92 -16.62
N THR A 61 -3.20 7.80 -15.68
CA THR A 61 -2.30 8.95 -15.89
C THR A 61 -0.84 8.51 -15.87
N ALA A 62 0.06 9.39 -16.30
CA ALA A 62 1.49 9.13 -16.25
C ALA A 62 1.94 8.88 -14.80
N LEU A 63 1.41 9.67 -13.85
CA LEU A 63 1.71 9.51 -12.43
C LEU A 63 1.23 8.15 -11.91
N LEU A 64 -0.01 7.75 -12.20
CA LEU A 64 -0.55 6.45 -11.79
C LEU A 64 0.33 5.29 -12.29
N ARG A 65 0.79 5.35 -13.55
CA ARG A 65 1.70 4.34 -14.13
C ARG A 65 3.06 4.33 -13.45
N ALA A 66 3.66 5.49 -13.23
CA ALA A 66 4.94 5.60 -12.54
C ALA A 66 4.86 5.07 -11.11
N THR A 67 3.82 5.44 -10.35
CA THR A 67 3.64 4.97 -8.97
C THR A 67 3.35 3.48 -8.90
N ARG A 68 2.52 2.93 -9.80
CA ARG A 68 2.19 1.50 -9.84
C ARG A 68 3.44 0.63 -10.03
N ASN A 69 4.36 1.07 -10.89
CA ASN A 69 5.59 0.34 -11.21
C ASN A 69 6.80 0.79 -10.37
N ASP A 70 6.55 1.53 -9.28
CA ASP A 70 7.58 2.07 -8.37
C ASP A 70 8.70 2.88 -9.06
N ARG A 71 8.35 3.59 -10.14
CA ARG A 71 9.27 4.48 -10.88
C ARG A 71 9.41 5.81 -10.14
N THR A 72 10.10 5.79 -9.00
CA THR A 72 10.20 6.90 -8.05
C THR A 72 10.59 8.22 -8.71
N GLU A 73 11.69 8.24 -9.46
CA GLU A 73 12.19 9.50 -10.05
C GLU A 73 11.23 10.06 -11.11
N CYS A 74 10.60 9.20 -11.93
CA CYS A 74 9.57 9.63 -12.86
C CYS A 74 8.35 10.19 -12.11
N ALA A 75 7.88 9.51 -11.07
CA ALA A 75 6.75 9.96 -10.27
C ALA A 75 7.04 11.32 -9.61
N LEU A 76 8.24 11.54 -9.06
CA LEU A 76 8.62 12.83 -8.48
C LEU A 76 8.63 13.96 -9.52
N ILE A 77 9.17 13.72 -10.71
CA ILE A 77 9.14 14.70 -11.81
C ILE A 77 7.70 15.04 -12.18
N LEU A 78 6.84 14.03 -12.28
CA LEU A 78 5.43 14.20 -12.63
C LEU A 78 4.66 14.97 -11.54
N ILE A 79 4.95 14.73 -10.26
CA ILE A 79 4.39 15.47 -9.12
C ILE A 79 4.80 16.95 -9.18
N GLU A 80 6.07 17.24 -9.49
CA GLU A 80 6.52 18.63 -9.67
C GLU A 80 5.95 19.28 -10.92
N ALA A 81 5.61 18.49 -11.95
CA ALA A 81 4.92 18.95 -13.14
C ALA A 81 3.39 19.11 -12.96
N GLU A 82 2.90 19.23 -11.72
CA GLU A 82 1.47 19.45 -11.39
C GLU A 82 0.52 18.36 -11.93
N SER A 83 1.00 17.11 -11.96
CA SER A 83 0.12 15.95 -12.14
C SER A 83 -1.01 15.95 -11.11
N ASP A 84 -2.17 15.41 -11.50
CA ASP A 84 -3.24 15.13 -10.56
C ASP A 84 -2.84 13.98 -9.62
N VAL A 85 -2.43 14.34 -8.39
CA VAL A 85 -2.02 13.40 -7.35
C VAL A 85 -3.19 12.61 -6.75
N ASN A 86 -4.43 13.02 -7.04
CA ASN A 86 -5.66 12.40 -6.56
C ASN A 86 -6.39 11.62 -7.67
N ALA A 87 -5.80 11.52 -8.87
CA ALA A 87 -6.37 10.74 -9.97
C ALA A 87 -6.61 9.28 -9.54
N GLN A 88 -7.76 8.73 -9.93
CA GLN A 88 -8.11 7.32 -9.67
C GLN A 88 -8.26 6.54 -10.97
N THR A 89 -7.76 5.30 -10.98
CA THR A 89 -8.00 4.36 -12.08
C THR A 89 -9.50 4.06 -12.18
N LYS A 90 -9.99 3.69 -13.36
CA LYS A 90 -11.41 3.33 -13.53
C LYS A 90 -11.73 2.05 -12.74
N ASN A 91 -12.92 1.97 -12.16
CA ASN A 91 -13.44 0.72 -11.65
C ASN A 91 -13.75 -0.24 -12.82
N MET A 92 -13.17 -1.42 -12.81
CA MET A 92 -13.40 -2.44 -13.83
C MET A 92 -14.62 -3.27 -13.44
N THR A 93 -15.81 -2.76 -13.74
CA THR A 93 -17.05 -3.56 -13.68
C THR A 93 -17.22 -4.43 -14.93
N ASP A 94 -16.54 -4.09 -16.03
CA ASP A 94 -16.67 -4.78 -17.30
C ASP A 94 -15.76 -6.02 -17.37
N THR A 95 -16.43 -7.16 -17.34
CA THR A 95 -15.99 -8.56 -17.25
C THR A 95 -15.10 -9.07 -18.40
N SER A 96 -14.54 -8.19 -19.24
CA SER A 96 -13.65 -8.57 -20.34
C SER A 96 -12.32 -9.15 -19.84
N ALA A 97 -11.72 -8.54 -18.82
CA ALA A 97 -10.49 -9.03 -18.17
C ALA A 97 -10.77 -10.15 -17.15
N ALA A 98 -11.98 -10.17 -16.55
CA ALA A 98 -12.42 -11.22 -15.64
C ALA A 98 -12.48 -12.61 -16.32
N ARG A 99 -12.76 -12.66 -17.63
CA ARG A 99 -12.79 -13.91 -18.42
C ARG A 99 -11.43 -14.59 -18.58
N ILE A 100 -10.32 -13.90 -18.32
CA ILE A 100 -8.96 -14.46 -18.53
C ILE A 100 -8.36 -14.97 -17.21
N GLY A 101 -9.00 -14.74 -16.05
CA GLY A 101 -8.56 -15.32 -14.77
C GLY A 101 -7.18 -14.86 -14.28
N ILE A 102 -6.59 -13.80 -14.86
CA ILE A 102 -5.20 -13.41 -14.57
C ILE A 102 -5.08 -12.36 -13.47
N TYR A 103 -6.10 -11.55 -13.15
CA TYR A 103 -6.00 -10.59 -12.04
C TYR A 103 -7.35 -10.36 -11.36
N THR A 104 -7.36 -10.35 -10.02
CA THR A 104 -8.49 -9.90 -9.21
C THR A 104 -8.80 -8.44 -9.54
N VAL A 105 -9.95 -8.22 -10.17
CA VAL A 105 -10.36 -6.92 -10.72
C VAL A 105 -10.89 -6.04 -9.59
N TYR A 106 -10.07 -5.07 -9.17
CA TYR A 106 -10.40 -4.01 -8.21
C TYR A 106 -9.77 -2.70 -8.72
N GLY A 107 -10.57 -1.66 -8.91
CA GLY A 107 -10.13 -0.36 -9.47
C GLY A 107 -10.15 0.79 -8.47
N GLU A 108 -10.12 2.02 -8.97
CA GLU A 108 -10.10 3.26 -8.17
C GLU A 108 -8.84 3.47 -7.33
N TYR A 109 -7.71 2.92 -7.78
CA TYR A 109 -6.42 3.18 -7.14
C TYR A 109 -5.94 4.59 -7.43
N ALA A 110 -5.37 5.21 -6.41
CA ALA A 110 -4.77 6.53 -6.45
C ALA A 110 -3.24 6.38 -6.34
N PRO A 111 -2.43 7.37 -6.74
CA PRO A 111 -0.98 7.33 -6.58
C PRO A 111 -0.54 6.96 -5.16
N LEU A 112 -1.27 7.44 -4.15
CA LEU A 112 -0.98 7.16 -2.75
C LEU A 112 -1.23 5.69 -2.35
N HIS A 113 -2.21 5.02 -2.97
CA HIS A 113 -2.41 3.58 -2.81
C HIS A 113 -1.19 2.80 -3.29
N PHE A 114 -0.72 3.09 -4.51
CA PHE A 114 0.45 2.40 -5.08
C PHE A 114 1.73 2.68 -4.29
N ALA A 115 1.96 3.93 -3.87
CA ALA A 115 3.10 4.27 -3.03
C ALA A 115 3.10 3.47 -1.71
N ALA A 116 1.94 3.30 -1.08
CA ALA A 116 1.78 2.48 0.13
C ALA A 116 1.95 0.98 -0.14
N MET A 117 1.43 0.46 -1.25
CA MET A 117 1.60 -0.94 -1.66
C MET A 117 3.06 -1.30 -1.95
N ASN A 118 3.87 -0.33 -2.39
CA ASN A 118 5.28 -0.50 -2.71
C ASN A 118 6.21 -0.18 -1.51
N GLY A 119 5.66 0.26 -0.38
CA GLY A 119 6.47 0.67 0.78
C GLY A 119 7.29 1.93 0.54
N ASN A 120 6.92 2.73 -0.46
CA ASN A 120 7.70 3.88 -0.90
C ASN A 120 7.36 5.13 -0.09
N ALA A 121 7.98 5.20 1.08
CA ALA A 121 7.84 6.29 2.03
C ALA A 121 8.26 7.67 1.47
N ARG A 122 9.18 7.71 0.48
CA ARG A 122 9.60 8.94 -0.19
C ARG A 122 8.50 9.48 -1.11
N LEU A 123 7.86 8.61 -1.89
CA LEU A 123 6.72 8.98 -2.73
C LEU A 123 5.50 9.38 -1.91
N ILE A 124 5.19 8.66 -0.82
CA ILE A 124 4.11 9.05 0.11
C ILE A 124 4.31 10.49 0.58
N ASN A 125 5.52 10.83 1.04
CA ASN A 125 5.86 12.18 1.46
C ASN A 125 5.65 13.22 0.35
N ALA A 126 6.09 12.94 -0.88
CA ALA A 126 5.96 13.86 -2.00
C ALA A 126 4.50 14.09 -2.41
N LEU A 127 3.68 13.03 -2.43
CA LEU A 127 2.25 13.09 -2.73
C LEU A 127 1.50 13.91 -1.66
N ILE A 128 1.77 13.66 -0.37
CA ILE A 128 1.14 14.39 0.74
C ILE A 128 1.49 15.88 0.68
N LYS A 129 2.73 16.24 0.32
CA LYS A 129 3.15 17.64 0.14
C LYS A 129 2.41 18.39 -0.98
N LYS A 130 1.74 17.67 -1.88
CA LYS A 130 0.91 18.23 -2.95
C LYS A 130 -0.58 17.93 -2.71
N ASP A 131 -0.99 17.82 -1.44
CA ASP A 131 -2.39 17.66 -1.02
C ASP A 131 -3.07 16.37 -1.52
N ALA A 132 -2.31 15.28 -1.61
CA ALA A 132 -2.92 13.96 -1.82
C ALA A 132 -3.88 13.61 -0.67
N ASN A 133 -5.08 13.13 -1.00
CA ASN A 133 -6.06 12.70 -0.03
C ASN A 133 -5.58 11.42 0.70
N VAL A 134 -5.08 11.59 1.92
CA VAL A 134 -4.56 10.50 2.77
C VAL A 134 -5.58 9.42 3.12
N ASN A 135 -6.87 9.75 3.01
CA ASN A 135 -8.00 8.87 3.33
C ASN A 135 -8.76 8.41 2.07
N VAL A 136 -8.17 8.57 0.88
CA VAL A 136 -8.75 8.06 -0.37
C VAL A 136 -9.06 6.56 -0.23
N GLN A 137 -10.18 6.14 -0.79
CA GLN A 137 -10.61 4.74 -0.79
C GLN A 137 -10.60 4.21 -2.22
N ASP A 138 -10.12 2.99 -2.40
CA ASP A 138 -10.26 2.24 -3.65
C ASP A 138 -11.66 1.60 -3.74
N ALA A 139 -11.91 0.83 -4.81
CA ALA A 139 -13.18 0.13 -5.01
C ALA A 139 -13.51 -0.90 -3.90
N ASN A 140 -12.52 -1.33 -3.12
CA ASN A 140 -12.70 -2.22 -1.97
C ASN A 140 -12.90 -1.47 -0.65
N GLY A 141 -12.92 -0.14 -0.67
CA GLY A 141 -12.93 0.67 0.54
C GLY A 141 -11.59 0.67 1.29
N ASN A 142 -10.52 0.09 0.74
CA ASN A 142 -9.20 0.15 1.34
C ASN A 142 -8.62 1.55 1.17
N THR A 143 -7.94 2.02 2.21
CA THR A 143 -7.15 3.25 2.16
C THR A 143 -5.66 2.92 1.98
N PRO A 144 -4.79 3.90 1.66
CA PRO A 144 -3.34 3.67 1.64
C PRO A 144 -2.80 3.07 2.95
N LEU A 145 -3.40 3.43 4.10
CA LEU A 145 -3.02 2.88 5.40
C LEU A 145 -3.31 1.38 5.52
N HIS A 146 -4.39 0.88 4.91
CA HIS A 146 -4.68 -0.57 4.87
C HIS A 146 -3.56 -1.33 4.16
N TYR A 147 -3.08 -0.83 3.02
CA TYR A 147 -2.01 -1.48 2.26
C TYR A 147 -0.66 -1.42 2.96
N ALA A 148 -0.30 -0.28 3.54
CA ALA A 148 0.94 -0.17 4.32
C ALA A 148 0.94 -1.12 5.53
N ALA A 149 -0.19 -1.22 6.23
CA ALA A 149 -0.38 -2.09 7.38
C ALA A 149 -0.36 -3.59 7.02
N GLN A 150 -1.07 -3.98 5.96
CA GLN A 150 -1.10 -5.36 5.48
C GLN A 150 0.28 -5.88 5.05
N LYS A 151 1.17 -4.99 4.59
CA LYS A 151 2.50 -5.34 4.08
C LYS A 151 3.65 -5.11 5.06
N GLY A 152 3.39 -4.64 6.28
CA GLY A 152 4.46 -4.44 7.26
C GLY A 152 5.24 -3.13 7.13
N TYR A 153 4.82 -2.18 6.28
CA TYR A 153 5.62 -0.99 5.97
C TYR A 153 5.48 0.13 7.02
N VAL A 154 6.14 -0.05 8.17
CA VAL A 154 6.10 0.86 9.32
C VAL A 154 6.41 2.32 8.97
N ASN A 155 7.41 2.57 8.12
CA ASN A 155 7.75 3.93 7.68
C ASN A 155 6.61 4.61 6.91
N CYS A 156 5.84 3.83 6.13
CA CYS A 156 4.67 4.33 5.42
C CYS A 156 3.50 4.58 6.37
N ILE A 157 3.26 3.67 7.32
CA ILE A 157 2.24 3.82 8.37
C ILE A 157 2.45 5.12 9.13
N ASN A 158 3.66 5.36 9.63
CA ASN A 158 4.00 6.55 10.41
C ASN A 158 3.78 7.83 9.59
N LYS A 159 4.18 7.86 8.32
CA LYS A 159 3.97 9.02 7.44
C LYS A 159 2.49 9.30 7.20
N LEU A 160 1.71 8.28 6.90
CA LEU A 160 0.28 8.41 6.66
C LEU A 160 -0.46 8.90 7.93
N LEU A 161 -0.16 8.34 9.10
CA LEU A 161 -0.77 8.74 10.36
C LEU A 161 -0.37 10.17 10.75
N ASN A 162 0.90 10.54 10.60
CA ASN A 162 1.36 11.92 10.85
C ASN A 162 0.70 12.94 9.91
N ALA A 163 0.25 12.50 8.73
CA ALA A 163 -0.49 13.32 7.78
C ALA A 163 -2.02 13.27 7.97
N GLY A 164 -2.51 12.68 9.07
CA GLY A 164 -3.94 12.67 9.41
C GLY A 164 -4.75 11.53 8.78
N ALA A 165 -4.10 10.42 8.39
CA ALA A 165 -4.82 9.21 8.01
C ALA A 165 -5.68 8.69 9.18
N LYS A 166 -6.94 8.42 8.91
CA LYS A 166 -7.91 7.90 9.88
C LYS A 166 -7.70 6.39 10.06
N ILE A 167 -7.34 5.98 11.27
CA ILE A 167 -7.08 4.57 11.57
C ILE A 167 -8.33 3.68 11.59
N ASN A 168 -9.51 4.27 11.80
CA ASN A 168 -10.77 3.57 11.99
C ASN A 168 -11.62 3.42 10.72
N ILE A 169 -11.13 3.86 9.55
CA ILE A 169 -11.80 3.58 8.28
C ILE A 169 -11.86 2.08 8.07
N LYS A 170 -13.04 1.60 7.67
CA LYS A 170 -13.29 0.19 7.38
C LYS A 170 -13.42 -0.03 5.89
N ASN A 171 -12.74 -1.05 5.37
CA ASN A 171 -12.94 -1.53 4.01
C ASN A 171 -14.27 -2.29 3.86
N ASN A 172 -14.55 -2.80 2.66
CA ASN A 172 -15.79 -3.53 2.35
C ASN A 172 -15.95 -4.81 3.20
N ASN A 173 -14.84 -5.40 3.64
CA ASN A 173 -14.80 -6.54 4.56
C ASN A 173 -14.95 -6.13 6.05
N LYS A 174 -15.26 -4.86 6.31
CA LYS A 174 -15.39 -4.26 7.65
C LYS A 174 -14.11 -4.27 8.49
N ASN A 175 -12.95 -4.48 7.87
CA ASN A 175 -11.66 -4.47 8.53
C ASN A 175 -11.07 -3.06 8.53
N THR A 176 -10.42 -2.68 9.62
CA THR A 176 -9.54 -1.51 9.68
C THR A 176 -8.11 -1.88 9.29
N ALA A 177 -7.23 -0.89 9.14
CA ALA A 177 -5.82 -1.14 8.85
C ALA A 177 -5.12 -2.04 9.89
N LEU A 178 -5.41 -1.85 11.18
CA LEU A 178 -4.89 -2.71 12.25
C LEU A 178 -5.39 -4.17 12.11
N MET A 179 -6.64 -4.36 11.69
CA MET A 179 -7.20 -5.71 11.45
C MET A 179 -6.55 -6.38 10.23
N GLU A 180 -6.29 -5.63 9.16
CA GLU A 180 -5.57 -6.18 8.00
C GLU A 180 -4.12 -6.55 8.36
N ALA A 181 -3.41 -5.75 9.17
CA ALA A 181 -2.10 -6.13 9.69
C ALA A 181 -2.15 -7.41 10.53
N ALA A 182 -3.14 -7.54 11.41
CA ALA A 182 -3.35 -8.72 12.24
C ALA A 182 -3.62 -9.99 11.42
N LYS A 183 -4.51 -9.91 10.43
CA LYS A 183 -4.82 -11.01 9.51
C LYS A 183 -3.61 -11.41 8.67
N ALA A 184 -2.84 -10.42 8.21
CA ALA A 184 -1.66 -10.63 7.37
C ALA A 184 -0.41 -11.04 8.16
N GLY A 185 -0.51 -11.19 9.49
CA GLY A 185 0.60 -11.61 10.33
C GLY A 185 1.76 -10.61 10.37
N GLN A 186 1.46 -9.31 10.44
CA GLN A 186 2.46 -8.24 10.41
C GLN A 186 2.74 -7.67 11.82
N PRO A 187 3.65 -8.29 12.62
CA PRO A 187 3.90 -7.87 13.99
C PRO A 187 4.42 -6.43 14.09
N ASP A 188 5.28 -5.99 13.17
CA ASP A 188 5.87 -4.64 13.19
C ASP A 188 4.83 -3.55 12.97
N SER A 189 3.83 -3.79 12.11
CA SER A 189 2.74 -2.85 11.90
C SER A 189 1.84 -2.74 13.13
N ILE A 190 1.56 -3.88 13.78
CA ILE A 190 0.79 -3.92 15.02
C ILE A 190 1.55 -3.18 16.13
N GLU A 191 2.85 -3.45 16.28
CA GLU A 191 3.72 -2.78 17.25
C GLU A 191 3.72 -1.26 17.02
N ALA A 192 3.82 -0.80 15.77
CA ALA A 192 3.77 0.62 15.43
C ALA A 192 2.43 1.26 15.83
N PHE A 193 1.30 0.62 15.52
CA PHE A 193 -0.01 1.11 15.94
C PHE A 193 -0.15 1.14 17.47
N LEU A 194 0.22 0.05 18.16
CA LEU A 194 0.06 -0.03 19.61
C LEU A 194 0.98 0.93 20.37
N THR A 195 2.19 1.19 19.85
CA THR A 195 3.08 2.25 20.37
C THR A 195 2.41 3.60 20.27
N LEU A 196 1.92 3.97 19.08
CA LEU A 196 1.24 5.25 18.86
C LEU A 196 -0.05 5.37 19.70
N TRP A 197 -0.75 4.27 19.92
CA TRP A 197 -1.93 4.23 20.79
C TRP A 197 -1.56 4.46 22.26
N LYS A 198 -0.52 3.78 22.75
CA LYS A 198 0.00 3.96 24.12
C LYS A 198 0.48 5.40 24.36
N ASP A 199 1.06 6.01 23.33
CA ASP A 199 1.52 7.42 23.35
C ASP A 199 0.37 8.43 23.12
N ASN A 200 -0.88 7.98 23.06
CA ASN A 200 -2.08 8.79 22.80
C ASN A 200 -2.01 9.61 21.49
N LYS A 201 -1.24 9.15 20.49
CA LYS A 201 -1.12 9.77 19.17
C LYS A 201 -2.22 9.35 18.21
N ILE A 202 -2.83 8.20 18.46
CA ILE A 202 -3.98 7.69 17.73
C ILE A 202 -5.06 7.24 18.72
N GLN A 203 -6.30 7.21 18.26
CA GLN A 203 -7.43 6.73 19.06
C GLN A 203 -7.85 5.35 18.57
N LEU A 204 -7.78 4.36 19.46
CA LEU A 204 -8.32 3.01 19.26
C LEU A 204 -9.16 2.64 20.47
N SER A 205 -10.39 2.22 20.20
CA SER A 205 -11.31 1.70 21.21
C SER A 205 -11.00 0.27 21.60
N GLU A 206 -11.47 -0.14 22.78
CA GLU A 206 -11.38 -1.52 23.23
C GLU A 206 -11.98 -2.50 22.20
N LYS A 207 -13.09 -2.12 21.56
CA LYS A 207 -13.75 -2.93 20.53
C LYS A 207 -12.86 -3.14 19.30
N GLU A 208 -12.13 -2.12 18.86
CA GLU A 208 -11.21 -2.21 17.73
C GLU A 208 -9.99 -3.08 18.04
N LEU A 209 -9.43 -2.92 19.25
CA LEU A 209 -8.32 -3.75 19.72
C LEU A 209 -8.73 -5.23 19.86
N LYS A 210 -9.92 -5.52 20.42
CA LYS A 210 -10.47 -6.88 20.49
C LYS A 210 -10.62 -7.52 19.11
N ALA A 211 -11.20 -6.78 18.17
CA ALA A 211 -11.46 -7.30 16.85
C ALA A 211 -10.16 -7.57 16.08
N ALA A 212 -9.14 -6.71 16.20
CA ALA A 212 -7.83 -6.99 15.64
C ALA A 212 -7.14 -8.19 16.31
N PHE A 213 -7.17 -8.29 17.64
CA PHE A 213 -6.61 -9.43 18.37
C PHE A 213 -7.27 -10.76 17.99
N ALA A 214 -8.59 -10.77 17.80
CA ALA A 214 -9.33 -11.97 17.40
C ALA A 214 -8.90 -12.50 16.03
N LEU A 215 -8.54 -11.60 15.11
CA LEU A 215 -8.08 -11.91 13.75
C LEU A 215 -6.57 -12.19 13.66
N ALA A 216 -5.81 -11.92 14.73
CA ALA A 216 -4.35 -12.00 14.72
C ALA A 216 -3.84 -13.44 14.65
N THR A 217 -2.74 -13.64 13.91
CA THR A 217 -1.95 -14.86 13.97
C THR A 217 -1.39 -15.11 15.38
N PRO A 218 -0.99 -16.34 15.75
CA PRO A 218 -0.40 -16.62 17.06
C PRO A 218 0.78 -15.72 17.41
N GLU A 219 1.67 -15.45 16.45
CA GLU A 219 2.79 -14.53 16.60
C GLU A 219 2.33 -13.10 16.90
N CYS A 220 1.38 -12.58 16.11
CA CYS A 220 0.83 -11.24 16.32
C CYS A 220 0.09 -11.10 17.66
N LYS A 221 -0.53 -12.17 18.18
CA LYS A 221 -1.14 -12.16 19.52
C LYS A 221 -0.11 -11.93 20.63
N THR A 222 1.14 -12.35 20.45
CA THR A 222 2.21 -12.05 21.43
C THR A 222 2.52 -10.56 21.50
N VAL A 223 2.45 -9.85 20.36
CA VAL A 223 2.59 -8.39 20.29
C VAL A 223 1.49 -7.72 21.12
N PHE A 224 0.23 -8.05 20.84
CA PHE A 224 -0.91 -7.54 21.61
C PHE A 224 -0.79 -7.82 23.12
N ALA A 225 -0.27 -8.99 23.50
CA ALA A 225 -0.07 -9.35 24.89
C ALA A 225 0.92 -8.43 25.63
N ARG A 226 1.98 -7.95 24.95
CA ARG A 226 2.92 -6.95 25.51
C ARG A 226 2.24 -5.62 25.87
N TYR A 227 1.10 -5.33 25.24
CA TYR A 227 0.28 -4.15 25.50
C TYR A 227 -0.94 -4.46 26.38
N GLY A 228 -1.00 -5.64 27.01
CA GLY A 228 -2.09 -6.04 27.91
C GLY A 228 -3.38 -6.49 27.20
N ILE A 229 -3.33 -6.75 25.88
CA ILE A 229 -4.48 -7.13 25.07
C ILE A 229 -4.47 -8.66 24.92
N THR A 230 -5.00 -9.38 25.91
CA THR A 230 -5.00 -10.86 25.93
C THR A 230 -6.39 -11.49 26.11
N ASN A 231 -7.33 -10.84 26.80
CA ASN A 231 -8.75 -11.22 26.92
C ASN A 231 -9.54 -10.12 27.69
N ILE A 232 -9.78 -9.00 27.02
CA ILE A 232 -9.97 -7.69 27.68
C ILE A 232 -11.15 -7.65 28.68
N LYS A 233 -10.81 -7.47 29.96
CA LYS A 233 -11.51 -6.61 30.92
C LYS A 233 -10.57 -5.45 31.27
N ASN A 234 -10.97 -4.23 30.94
CA ASN A 234 -10.36 -2.98 31.45
C ASN A 234 -10.64 -2.90 32.96
N PRO A 235 -9.83 -2.26 33.80
CA PRO A 235 -10.26 -0.91 34.22
C PRO A 235 -9.12 -0.02 34.76
N LYS A 236 -9.45 1.23 35.05
CA LYS A 236 -8.69 2.08 35.97
C LYS A 236 -8.41 1.32 37.29
N GLY A 237 -7.14 0.97 37.56
CA GLY A 237 -6.53 1.20 38.88
C GLY A 237 -6.07 0.04 39.81
N ILE A 238 -5.55 -1.11 39.35
CA ILE A 238 -4.84 -2.08 40.24
C ILE A 238 -3.58 -2.65 39.54
N PRO A 239 -2.40 -2.81 40.20
CA PRO A 239 -1.11 -2.98 39.53
C PRO A 239 -0.89 -4.35 38.87
N LEU A 240 -0.13 -4.34 37.77
CA LEU A 240 0.46 -5.51 37.12
C LEU A 240 1.30 -6.35 38.11
N GLN A 241 0.82 -7.53 38.47
CA GLN A 241 1.60 -8.64 39.01
C GLN A 241 1.10 -9.91 38.28
N LYS A 242 1.90 -10.75 37.63
CA LYS A 242 3.34 -11.00 37.67
C LYS A 242 3.86 -11.26 36.25
N GLU A 243 5.09 -10.82 36.03
CA GLU A 243 5.93 -11.12 34.87
C GLU A 243 5.89 -12.62 34.52
N ILE A 244 5.80 -12.94 33.23
CA ILE A 244 6.30 -14.20 32.70
C ILE A 244 7.83 -14.03 32.67
N PRO A 245 8.63 -14.79 33.43
CA PRO A 245 10.08 -14.66 33.37
C PRO A 245 10.57 -15.02 31.97
N LEU A 246 11.39 -14.15 31.38
CA LEU A 246 12.04 -14.26 30.07
C LEU A 246 13.05 -15.43 29.93
N GLN A 247 12.90 -16.53 30.67
CA GLN A 247 13.83 -17.65 30.63
C GLN A 247 13.18 -18.92 30.07
N ARG A 248 13.14 -19.02 28.74
CA ARG A 248 13.30 -20.30 28.00
C ARG A 248 13.46 -20.09 26.49
N ILE A 249 14.40 -19.24 26.09
CA ILE A 249 15.13 -19.54 24.85
C ILE A 249 16.20 -20.54 25.27
N ARG A 250 15.87 -21.85 25.20
CA ARG A 250 16.88 -22.89 25.31
C ARG A 250 17.87 -22.65 24.18
N HIS A 251 19.06 -22.19 24.52
CA HIS A 251 20.24 -22.44 23.70
C HIS A 251 20.32 -23.94 23.52
N TYR A 252 20.23 -24.40 22.28
CA TYR A 252 20.75 -25.71 21.90
C TYR A 252 22.28 -25.61 22.08
N ASN A 253 22.76 -25.98 23.26
CA ASN A 253 24.15 -26.43 23.39
C ASN A 253 24.16 -27.88 22.88
N LEU A 254 24.72 -28.04 21.69
CA LEU A 254 25.46 -29.23 21.34
C LEU A 254 26.59 -29.38 22.38
N ASP A 255 26.83 -30.63 22.77
CA ASP A 255 27.97 -31.13 23.56
C ASP A 255 27.56 -31.72 24.92
N GLU A 256 28.12 -32.92 25.17
CA GLU A 256 28.01 -33.78 26.35
C GLU A 256 26.95 -34.89 26.35
N GLU A 257 27.08 -35.85 25.43
CA GLU A 257 26.94 -37.25 25.82
C GLU A 257 28.34 -37.82 26.14
N ASN A 258 28.62 -37.93 27.44
CA ASN A 258 29.70 -38.77 27.96
C ASN A 258 29.07 -40.05 28.55
N PRO A 259 29.26 -41.23 27.95
CA PRO A 259 28.80 -42.46 28.56
C PRO A 259 29.86 -42.96 29.55
N LYS A 260 29.56 -42.82 30.85
CA LYS A 260 30.15 -43.71 31.87
C LYS A 260 29.02 -44.52 32.49
N THR A 261 29.09 -45.85 32.35
CA THR A 261 29.36 -46.78 33.46
C THR A 261 29.03 -48.23 33.06
N LYS A 262 30.08 -49.04 32.88
CA LYS A 262 30.39 -50.33 33.54
C LYS A 262 31.15 -51.26 32.61
#